data_AF-A0A9N9GRE6-F1
#
_entry.id   AF-A0A9N9GRE6-F1
#
_cell.length_a   1.000
_cell.length_b   1.000
_cell.length_c   1.000
_cell.angle_alpha   90.00
_cell.angle_beta   90.00
_cell.angle_gamma   90.00
#
_symmetry.space_group_name_H-M   'P 1'
#
loop_
_entity.id
_entity.type
_entity.pdbx_description
1 polymer ?
#
loop_
_entity_poly.entity_id
_entity_poly.type
_entity_poly.pdbx_seq_one_letter_code
_entity_poly.pdbx_strand_id
1 'polypeptide(L)'
;MSKQNAHVIRYGGGETLAGIPTRNDIISECGNGLTAILQQSLSDKQPIYFMPNDVNDATEYVKNVSTYILRIYGTLINGQKARVDITGIKPFFDIAVSDNEPLSAFKSRLVKIISGAEKIDKSKFGINIVYAYPIRGYHTEKKMYIRITTWNHYDRTQILKEVRKYGIETASDDITTMNRIYEDAILHPSDISAKNMCEVANYCVIDALRCQELMVKHNVINDYREVSSIAYVSLSDSHYFAGGMKVCNLLGVEAWSSNMLYSMIASENTESGKYPGAYVITAIKGLENKRPVTGLDFASLYPSLIMTYNLSPDKIILSREEAINVSDSGKFFTRASDEIRK
;
A
#
# COMPACT_ATOMS: atom_id res chain seq x y z
N MET A 1 -41.23 -25.12 17.56
CA MET A 1 -40.68 -23.78 17.22
C MET A 1 -40.33 -23.77 15.75
N SER A 2 -40.89 -22.86 14.97
CA SER A 2 -40.71 -22.82 13.51
C SER A 2 -39.26 -22.50 13.15
N LYS A 3 -38.67 -23.30 12.25
CA LYS A 3 -37.38 -23.01 11.63
C LYS A 3 -37.55 -21.75 10.79
N GLN A 4 -37.06 -20.61 11.26
CA GLN A 4 -36.85 -19.46 10.40
C GLN A 4 -35.68 -19.81 9.46
N ASN A 5 -36.00 -20.11 8.20
CA ASN A 5 -35.00 -20.25 7.15
C ASN A 5 -34.27 -18.91 6.99
N ALA A 6 -33.05 -18.82 7.51
CA ALA A 6 -32.17 -17.68 7.27
C ALA A 6 -31.66 -17.75 5.83
N HIS A 7 -32.31 -17.00 4.94
CA HIS A 7 -31.88 -16.86 3.55
C HIS A 7 -30.65 -15.94 3.49
N VAL A 8 -29.50 -16.46 3.05
CA VAL A 8 -28.32 -15.62 2.79
C VAL A 8 -28.56 -14.84 1.51
N ILE A 9 -28.81 -13.54 1.63
CA ILE A 9 -28.94 -12.63 0.50
C ILE A 9 -27.55 -12.09 0.18
N ARG A 10 -26.98 -12.52 -0.96
CA ARG A 10 -25.75 -11.93 -1.50
C ARG A 10 -26.14 -10.70 -2.30
N TYR A 11 -25.56 -9.55 -1.97
CA TYR A 11 -25.83 -8.29 -2.66
C TYR A 11 -24.57 -7.79 -3.37
N GLY A 12 -24.75 -7.24 -4.57
CA GLY A 12 -23.68 -6.58 -5.32
C GLY A 12 -23.33 -5.21 -4.76
N GLY A 13 -22.13 -4.70 -5.07
CA GLY A 13 -21.71 -3.33 -4.74
C GLY A 13 -22.55 -2.29 -5.49
N GLY A 14 -23.75 -2.02 -4.99
CA GLY A 14 -24.74 -1.12 -5.60
C GLY A 14 -26.19 -1.39 -5.17
N GLU A 15 -26.48 -2.57 -4.61
CA GLU A 15 -27.83 -2.95 -4.18
C GLU A 15 -28.11 -2.51 -2.73
N THR A 16 -29.28 -1.92 -2.48
CA THR A 16 -29.71 -1.46 -1.15
C THR A 16 -30.56 -2.52 -0.45
N LEU A 17 -30.23 -2.86 0.80
CA LEU A 17 -31.00 -3.80 1.62
C LEU A 17 -32.04 -3.05 2.46
N ALA A 18 -33.30 -3.49 2.38
CA ALA A 18 -34.38 -2.91 3.17
C ALA A 18 -34.08 -3.05 4.68
N GLY A 19 -34.13 -1.93 5.42
CA GLY A 19 -33.86 -1.88 6.86
C GLY A 19 -32.40 -1.66 7.26
N ILE A 20 -31.45 -1.64 6.31
CA ILE A 20 -30.06 -1.28 6.58
C ILE A 20 -29.81 0.15 6.07
N PRO A 21 -29.35 1.08 6.93
CA PRO A 21 -29.02 2.43 6.50
C PRO A 21 -27.98 2.38 5.38
N THR A 22 -28.28 3.04 4.26
CA THR A 22 -27.29 3.25 3.22
C THR A 22 -26.20 4.19 3.72
N ARG A 23 -25.05 4.20 3.04
CA ARG A 23 -24.01 5.20 3.32
C ARG A 23 -24.55 6.63 3.26
N ASN A 24 -25.49 6.92 2.38
CA ASN A 24 -26.10 8.24 2.27
C ASN A 24 -26.99 8.55 3.48
N ASP A 25 -27.69 7.55 4.03
CA ASP A 25 -28.50 7.71 5.24
C ASP A 25 -27.60 8.01 6.45
N ILE A 26 -26.47 7.32 6.58
CA ILE A 26 -25.49 7.57 7.66
C ILE A 26 -24.88 8.97 7.53
N ILE A 27 -24.51 9.39 6.32
CA ILE A 27 -23.95 10.73 6.06
C ILE A 27 -25.01 11.83 6.30
N SER A 28 -26.27 11.57 5.98
CA SER A 28 -27.40 12.45 6.26
C SER A 28 -27.60 12.64 7.77
N GLU A 29 -27.60 11.54 8.53
CA GLU A 29 -27.79 11.53 9.99
C GLU A 29 -26.60 12.15 10.74
N CYS A 30 -25.36 11.88 10.30
CA CYS A 30 -24.14 12.39 10.93
C CYS A 30 -23.70 13.77 10.40
N GLY A 31 -24.36 14.28 9.36
CA GLY A 31 -23.88 15.40 8.56
C GLY A 31 -23.98 16.76 9.26
N ASN A 32 -24.74 16.92 10.35
CA ASN A 32 -24.91 18.18 11.09
C ASN A 32 -25.15 19.42 10.20
N GLY A 33 -25.85 19.28 9.07
CA GLY A 33 -26.09 20.37 8.09
C GLY A 33 -24.94 20.64 7.10
N LEU A 34 -23.80 19.96 7.22
CA LEU A 34 -22.62 20.12 6.34
C LEU A 34 -22.91 19.78 4.87
N THR A 35 -23.82 18.84 4.60
CA THR A 35 -24.23 18.52 3.22
C THR A 35 -24.98 19.68 2.57
N ALA A 36 -25.83 20.40 3.30
CA ALA A 36 -26.53 21.58 2.79
C ALA A 36 -25.53 22.73 2.54
N ILE A 37 -24.57 22.93 3.46
CA ILE A 37 -23.49 23.91 3.30
C ILE A 37 -22.64 23.58 2.06
N LEU A 38 -22.31 22.30 1.84
CA LEU A 38 -21.58 21.85 0.65
C LEU A 38 -22.35 22.13 -0.65
N GLN A 39 -23.65 21.81 -0.68
CA GLN A 39 -24.49 22.06 -1.86
C GLN A 39 -24.65 23.55 -2.15
N GLN A 40 -24.82 24.37 -1.11
CA GLN A 40 -24.84 25.83 -1.25
C GLN A 40 -23.50 26.34 -1.78
N SER A 41 -22.37 25.85 -1.24
CA SER A 41 -21.03 26.24 -1.70
C SER A 41 -20.79 25.84 -3.16
N LEU A 42 -21.28 24.68 -3.60
CA LEU A 42 -21.24 24.25 -5.01
C LEU A 42 -22.08 25.16 -5.92
N SER A 43 -23.30 25.51 -5.50
CA SER A 43 -24.20 26.42 -6.23
C SER A 43 -23.57 27.82 -6.39
N ASP A 44 -22.99 28.32 -5.30
CA ASP A 44 -22.41 29.67 -5.23
C ASP A 44 -20.97 29.72 -5.78
N LYS A 45 -20.44 28.59 -6.27
CA LYS A 45 -19.06 28.42 -6.78
C LYS A 45 -18.00 28.88 -5.77
N GLN A 46 -18.27 28.67 -4.48
CA GLN A 46 -17.35 28.98 -3.40
C GLN A 46 -16.26 27.90 -3.28
N PRO A 47 -15.10 28.24 -2.68
CA PRO A 47 -14.07 27.25 -2.38
C PRO A 47 -14.61 26.10 -1.52
N ILE A 48 -14.26 24.87 -1.85
CA ILE A 48 -14.67 23.67 -1.13
C ILE A 48 -13.45 23.06 -0.44
N TYR A 49 -13.55 22.85 0.87
CA TYR A 49 -12.52 22.13 1.62
C TYR A 49 -12.51 20.65 1.20
N PHE A 50 -11.32 20.19 0.82
CA PHE A 50 -11.05 18.86 0.32
C PHE A 50 -9.77 18.34 0.95
N MET A 51 -9.83 17.18 1.59
CA MET A 51 -8.66 16.53 2.20
C MET A 51 -8.15 15.44 1.24
N PRO A 52 -7.05 15.69 0.49
CA PRO A 52 -6.48 14.70 -0.42
C PRO A 52 -5.87 13.54 0.36
N ASN A 53 -6.07 12.31 -0.13
CA ASN A 53 -5.46 11.12 0.44
C ASN A 53 -4.78 10.21 -0.59
N ASP A 54 -5.03 10.43 -1.88
CA ASP A 54 -4.40 9.69 -2.97
C ASP A 54 -4.34 10.55 -4.24
N VAL A 55 -3.32 10.32 -5.07
CA VAL A 55 -3.09 11.04 -6.33
C VAL A 55 -2.74 10.02 -7.40
N ASN A 56 -3.40 10.13 -8.55
CA ASN A 56 -3.17 9.24 -9.67
C ASN A 56 -3.13 10.02 -10.99
N ASP A 57 -2.27 9.56 -11.89
CA ASP A 57 -2.16 10.07 -13.24
C ASP A 57 -3.07 9.24 -14.17
N ALA A 58 -3.88 9.91 -14.98
CA ALA A 58 -4.75 9.26 -15.94
C ALA A 58 -4.60 9.90 -17.33
N THR A 59 -4.90 9.10 -18.36
CA THR A 59 -5.00 9.58 -19.75
C THR A 59 -6.37 9.20 -20.29
N GLU A 60 -7.13 10.20 -20.73
CA GLU A 60 -8.44 9.99 -21.34
C GLU A 60 -8.53 10.66 -22.71
N TYR A 61 -9.34 10.10 -23.62
CA TYR A 61 -9.61 10.71 -24.91
C TYR A 61 -10.83 11.62 -24.82
N VAL A 62 -10.59 12.93 -24.75
CA VAL A 62 -11.66 13.95 -24.78
C VAL A 62 -11.72 14.49 -26.21
N LYS A 63 -12.85 14.29 -26.90
CA LYS A 63 -13.03 14.69 -28.32
C LYS A 63 -11.91 14.17 -29.25
N ASN A 64 -11.53 12.90 -29.11
CA ASN A 64 -10.42 12.24 -29.83
C ASN A 64 -9.01 12.80 -29.54
N VAL A 65 -8.85 13.63 -28.51
CA VAL A 65 -7.53 14.12 -28.06
C VAL A 65 -7.15 13.42 -26.76
N SER A 66 -6.02 12.70 -26.78
CA SER A 66 -5.41 12.13 -25.57
C SER A 66 -5.02 13.27 -24.63
N THR A 67 -5.71 13.36 -23.49
CA THR A 67 -5.58 14.43 -22.50
C THR A 67 -5.07 13.84 -21.19
N TYR A 68 -4.02 14.43 -20.65
CA TYR A 68 -3.51 14.08 -19.33
C TYR A 68 -4.39 14.68 -18.23
N ILE A 69 -4.73 13.87 -17.24
CA ILE A 69 -5.58 14.24 -16.11
C ILE A 69 -4.85 13.85 -14.83
N LEU A 70 -4.64 14.82 -13.96
CA LEU A 70 -4.19 14.55 -12.60
C LEU A 70 -5.43 14.37 -11.72
N ARG A 71 -5.67 13.15 -11.27
CA ARG A 71 -6.82 12.79 -10.44
C ARG A 71 -6.40 12.80 -8.98
N ILE A 72 -7.04 13.65 -8.20
CA ILE A 72 -6.82 13.71 -6.75
C ILE A 72 -8.05 13.13 -6.06
N TYR A 73 -7.85 12.11 -5.24
CA TYR A 73 -8.90 11.50 -4.44
C TYR A 73 -8.80 11.98 -3.00
N GLY A 74 -9.95 12.08 -2.35
CA GLY A 74 -10.01 12.58 -0.99
C GLY A 74 -11.41 12.56 -0.41
N THR A 75 -11.57 13.21 0.73
CA THR A 75 -12.85 13.36 1.43
C THR A 75 -13.26 14.81 1.56
N LEU A 76 -14.55 15.08 1.40
CA LEU A 76 -15.17 16.38 1.62
C LEU A 76 -15.49 16.58 3.11
N ILE A 77 -15.85 17.81 3.48
CA ILE A 77 -16.19 18.19 4.86
C ILE A 77 -17.32 17.34 5.48
N ASN A 78 -18.23 16.79 4.66
CA ASN A 78 -19.31 15.92 5.11
C ASN A 78 -18.95 14.41 5.08
N GLY A 79 -17.68 14.05 4.84
CA GLY A 79 -17.21 12.67 4.80
C GLY A 79 -17.49 11.91 3.49
N GLN A 80 -18.07 12.56 2.47
CA GLN A 80 -18.20 11.96 1.14
C GLN A 80 -16.84 11.85 0.46
N LYS A 81 -16.63 10.76 -0.30
CA LYS A 81 -15.45 10.63 -1.16
C LYS A 81 -15.63 11.55 -2.37
N ALA A 82 -14.58 12.28 -2.73
CA ALA A 82 -14.53 13.10 -3.92
C ALA A 82 -13.32 12.75 -4.78
N ARG A 83 -13.48 12.96 -6.08
CA ARG A 83 -12.42 12.91 -7.08
C ARG A 83 -12.37 14.29 -7.73
N VAL A 84 -11.20 14.91 -7.73
CA VAL A 84 -10.92 16.17 -8.39
C VAL A 84 -10.06 15.89 -9.60
N ASP A 85 -10.61 16.13 -10.79
CA ASP A 85 -9.91 15.92 -12.06
C ASP A 85 -9.31 17.26 -12.52
N ILE A 86 -7.99 17.40 -12.40
CA ILE A 86 -7.27 18.56 -12.93
C ILE A 86 -6.96 18.29 -14.40
N THR A 87 -7.61 19.05 -15.27
CA THR A 87 -7.50 18.93 -16.73
C THR A 87 -6.79 20.14 -17.33
N GLY A 88 -6.48 20.09 -18.63
CA GLY A 88 -5.79 21.20 -19.32
C GLY A 88 -4.30 21.31 -18.99
N ILE A 89 -3.74 20.34 -18.26
CA ILE A 89 -2.32 20.23 -18.01
C ILE A 89 -1.64 19.87 -19.33
N LYS A 90 -0.73 20.72 -19.79
CA LYS A 90 0.15 20.44 -20.92
C LYS A 90 1.45 19.87 -20.38
N PRO A 91 1.75 18.57 -20.59
CA PRO A 91 3.02 17.99 -20.17
C PRO A 91 4.18 18.80 -20.75
N PHE A 92 5.25 18.96 -19.98
CA PHE A 92 6.41 19.72 -20.43
C PHE A 92 7.71 19.13 -19.92
N PHE A 93 8.80 19.50 -20.56
CA PHE A 93 10.16 19.30 -20.04
C PHE A 93 11.01 20.51 -20.41
N ASP A 94 12.06 20.74 -19.63
CA ASP A 94 12.94 21.89 -19.80
C ASP A 94 14.30 21.44 -20.35
N ILE A 95 14.83 22.19 -21.31
CA ILE A 95 16.12 21.96 -21.96
C ILE A 95 17.08 23.04 -21.51
N ALA A 96 18.27 22.64 -21.03
CA ALA A 96 19.31 23.59 -20.67
C ALA A 96 19.85 24.25 -21.94
N VAL A 97 19.94 25.58 -21.95
CA VAL A 97 20.59 26.30 -23.06
C VAL A 97 22.08 26.37 -22.78
N SER A 98 22.88 25.96 -23.76
CA SER A 98 24.34 26.07 -23.68
C SER A 98 24.77 27.54 -23.73
N ASP A 99 25.71 27.92 -22.86
CA ASP A 99 26.27 29.29 -22.82
C ASP A 99 27.12 29.61 -24.08
N ASN A 100 27.49 28.59 -24.85
CA ASN A 100 28.41 28.70 -25.97
C ASN A 100 27.75 29.09 -27.31
N GLU A 101 26.42 29.24 -27.36
CA GLU A 101 25.72 29.56 -28.61
C GLU A 101 24.56 30.57 -28.42
N PRO A 102 24.32 31.46 -29.39
CA PRO A 102 23.20 32.40 -29.31
C PRO A 102 21.84 31.67 -29.25
N LEU A 103 20.93 32.16 -28.40
CA LEU A 103 19.61 31.56 -28.19
C LEU A 103 18.81 31.36 -29.49
N SER A 104 18.92 32.28 -30.45
CA SER A 104 18.25 32.19 -31.76
C SER A 104 18.77 31.01 -32.59
N ALA A 105 20.08 30.77 -32.54
CA ALA A 105 20.73 29.64 -33.22
C ALA A 105 20.36 28.32 -32.54
N PHE A 106 20.42 28.25 -31.20
CA PHE A 106 20.02 27.07 -30.44
C PHE A 106 18.56 26.67 -30.68
N LYS A 107 17.63 27.65 -30.63
CA LYS A 107 16.22 27.44 -30.95
C LYS A 107 16.04 26.89 -32.35
N SER A 108 16.73 27.47 -33.33
CA SER A 108 16.66 27.03 -34.73
C SER A 108 17.18 25.60 -34.91
N ARG A 109 18.26 25.24 -34.22
CA ARG A 109 18.80 23.87 -34.21
C ARG A 109 17.82 22.90 -33.54
N LEU A 110 17.28 23.26 -32.39
CA LEU A 110 16.32 22.44 -31.65
C LEU A 110 15.06 22.17 -32.46
N VAL A 111 14.50 23.18 -33.11
CA VAL A 111 13.33 23.02 -33.99
C VAL A 111 13.65 22.08 -35.15
N LYS A 112 14.84 22.17 -35.75
CA LYS A 112 15.27 21.25 -36.83
C LYS A 112 15.38 19.80 -36.33
N ILE A 113 15.98 19.58 -35.16
CA ILE A 113 16.09 18.25 -34.53
C ILE A 113 14.71 17.65 -34.31
N ILE A 114 13.82 18.39 -33.65
CA ILE A 114 12.46 17.91 -33.34
C ILE A 114 11.66 17.66 -34.63
N SER A 115 11.80 18.55 -35.63
CA SER A 115 11.09 18.45 -36.91
C SER A 115 11.62 17.37 -37.85
N GLY A 116 12.83 16.86 -37.60
CA GLY A 116 13.47 15.80 -38.38
C GLY A 116 13.06 14.39 -37.96
N ALA A 117 12.38 14.24 -36.81
CA ALA A 117 11.93 12.94 -36.33
C ALA A 117 10.64 12.48 -37.00
N GLU A 118 10.62 11.24 -37.47
CA GLU A 118 9.49 10.66 -38.20
C GLU A 118 8.19 10.53 -37.38
N LYS A 119 8.30 10.45 -36.04
CA LYS A 119 7.17 10.18 -35.13
C LYS A 119 6.65 11.41 -34.38
N ILE A 120 7.08 12.62 -34.75
CA ILE A 120 6.71 13.85 -34.04
C ILE A 120 5.84 14.73 -34.95
N ASP A 121 4.61 14.99 -34.53
CA ASP A 121 3.73 15.94 -35.21
C ASP A 121 4.16 17.38 -34.90
N LYS A 122 4.49 18.14 -35.95
CA LYS A 122 5.03 19.50 -35.87
C LYS A 122 4.03 20.53 -35.31
N SER A 123 2.74 20.20 -35.29
CA SER A 123 1.69 21.01 -34.67
C SER A 123 1.53 20.76 -33.16
N LYS A 124 2.26 19.76 -32.62
CA LYS A 124 2.00 19.20 -31.29
C LYS A 124 2.94 19.63 -30.16
N PHE A 125 3.72 20.70 -30.36
CA PHE A 125 4.53 21.26 -29.28
C PHE A 125 4.64 22.78 -29.33
N GLY A 126 4.88 23.38 -28.17
CA GLY A 126 5.14 24.79 -27.97
C GLY A 126 6.50 24.99 -27.32
N ILE A 127 7.14 26.12 -27.60
CA ILE A 127 8.46 26.48 -27.08
C ILE A 127 8.33 27.79 -26.29
N ASN A 128 8.70 27.76 -25.02
CA ASN A 128 8.75 28.94 -24.16
C ASN A 128 10.12 29.07 -23.50
N ILE A 129 10.56 30.29 -23.19
CA ILE A 129 11.76 30.51 -22.40
C ILE A 129 11.35 30.60 -20.94
N VAL A 130 12.05 29.89 -20.05
CA VAL A 130 11.83 29.95 -18.61
C VAL A 130 13.16 30.11 -17.88
N TYR A 131 13.12 30.75 -16.71
CA TYR A 131 14.27 30.86 -15.82
C TYR A 131 14.01 30.03 -14.57
N ALA A 132 14.85 29.03 -14.33
CA ALA A 132 14.70 28.08 -13.23
C ALA A 132 16.07 27.78 -12.59
N TYR A 133 16.05 27.31 -11.34
CA TYR A 133 17.25 26.78 -10.72
C TYR A 133 17.58 25.42 -11.33
N PRO A 134 18.85 25.12 -11.62
CA PRO A 134 19.24 23.79 -12.06
C PRO A 134 18.83 22.72 -11.04
N ILE A 135 18.34 21.59 -11.52
CA ILE A 135 17.83 20.50 -10.68
C ILE A 135 18.97 19.80 -9.92
N ARG A 136 20.19 19.81 -10.46
CA ARG A 136 21.36 19.14 -9.87
C ARG A 136 22.30 20.18 -9.24
N GLY A 137 22.62 19.99 -7.96
CA GLY A 137 23.54 20.85 -7.19
C GLY A 137 22.86 22.06 -6.55
N TYR A 138 23.59 22.77 -5.70
CA TYR A 138 23.15 24.02 -5.09
C TYR A 138 23.54 25.19 -5.99
N HIS A 139 22.55 26.03 -6.35
CA HIS A 139 22.75 27.20 -7.19
C HIS A 139 22.04 28.41 -6.59
N THR A 140 22.73 29.55 -6.54
CA THR A 140 22.17 30.82 -6.07
C THR A 140 21.47 31.61 -7.18
N GLU A 141 21.73 31.27 -8.44
CA GLU A 141 21.22 31.95 -9.62
C GLU A 141 20.35 31.04 -10.48
N LYS A 142 19.33 31.61 -11.13
CA LYS A 142 18.50 30.91 -12.11
C LYS A 142 19.20 30.86 -13.45
N LYS A 143 19.19 29.70 -14.09
CA LYS A 143 19.65 29.54 -15.48
C LYS A 143 18.49 29.62 -16.46
N MET A 144 18.82 29.96 -17.70
CA MET A 144 17.87 30.00 -18.80
C MET A 144 17.62 28.59 -19.34
N TYR A 145 16.35 28.23 -19.48
CA TYR A 145 15.88 26.97 -20.05
C TYR A 145 14.90 27.22 -21.19
N ILE A 146 14.85 26.29 -22.13
CA ILE A 146 13.77 26.20 -23.11
C ILE A 146 12.77 25.14 -22.64
N ARG A 147 11.56 25.59 -22.31
CA ARG A 147 10.43 24.71 -21.99
C ARG A 147 9.75 24.25 -23.26
N ILE A 148 9.71 22.94 -23.46
CA ILE A 148 8.91 22.29 -24.50
C ILE A 148 7.61 21.82 -23.87
N THR A 149 6.48 22.42 -24.25
CA THR A 149 5.14 21.98 -23.85
C THR A 149 4.55 21.10 -24.94
N THR A 150 3.97 19.96 -24.59
CA THR A 150 3.30 19.04 -25.52
C THR A 150 1.83 18.87 -25.16
N TRP A 151 1.06 18.22 -26.04
CA TRP A 151 -0.37 17.96 -25.79
C TRP A 151 -0.60 16.75 -24.89
N ASN A 152 0.28 15.75 -24.93
CA ASN A 152 0.17 14.52 -24.15
C ASN A 152 1.54 13.98 -23.76
N HIS A 153 1.54 12.97 -22.88
CA HIS A 153 2.75 12.34 -22.35
C HIS A 153 3.52 11.54 -23.41
N TYR A 154 2.82 10.99 -24.41
CA TYR A 154 3.44 10.24 -25.51
C TYR A 154 4.34 11.15 -26.35
N ASP A 155 3.81 12.28 -26.83
CA ASP A 155 4.56 13.27 -27.60
C ASP A 155 5.72 13.83 -26.78
N ARG A 156 5.51 14.10 -25.47
CA ARG A 156 6.57 14.51 -24.54
C ARG A 156 7.72 13.51 -24.54
N THR A 157 7.40 12.22 -24.39
CA THR A 157 8.38 11.14 -24.31
C THR A 157 9.15 10.99 -25.64
N GLN A 158 8.47 11.09 -26.79
CA GLN A 158 9.13 11.00 -28.09
C GLN A 158 10.08 12.16 -28.35
N ILE A 159 9.64 13.40 -28.10
CA ILE A 159 10.48 14.60 -28.27
C ILE A 159 11.66 14.55 -27.30
N LEU A 160 11.43 14.19 -26.03
CA LEU A 160 12.49 14.06 -25.03
C LEU A 160 13.56 13.04 -25.46
N LYS A 161 13.14 11.87 -25.95
CA LYS A 161 14.07 10.85 -26.48
C LYS A 161 14.87 11.37 -27.66
N GLU A 162 14.23 12.06 -28.59
CA GLU A 162 14.93 12.59 -29.78
C GLU A 162 15.95 13.65 -29.40
N VAL A 163 15.59 14.63 -28.57
CA VAL A 163 16.50 15.69 -28.10
C VAL A 163 17.73 15.09 -27.41
N ARG A 164 17.54 14.03 -26.62
CA ARG A 164 18.61 13.33 -25.91
C ARG A 164 19.58 12.58 -26.84
N LYS A 165 19.13 12.05 -27.97
CA LYS A 165 20.04 11.42 -28.97
C LYS A 165 21.10 12.38 -29.49
N TYR A 166 20.80 13.69 -29.48
CA TYR A 166 21.75 14.72 -29.89
C TYR A 166 22.58 15.28 -28.72
N GLY A 167 22.58 14.61 -27.57
CA GLY A 167 23.38 14.99 -26.39
C GLY A 167 22.94 16.27 -25.69
N ILE A 168 21.71 16.74 -25.94
CA ILE A 168 21.20 17.97 -25.34
C ILE A 168 20.75 17.69 -23.90
N GLU A 169 21.24 18.50 -22.96
CA GLU A 169 20.92 18.38 -21.54
C GLU A 169 19.47 18.82 -21.25
N THR A 170 18.76 17.99 -20.48
CA THR A 170 17.37 18.23 -20.08
C THR A 170 17.25 18.27 -18.57
N ALA A 171 16.43 19.18 -18.04
CA ALA A 171 16.20 19.31 -16.62
C ALA A 171 15.30 18.19 -16.06
N SER A 172 14.32 17.72 -16.85
CA SER A 172 13.50 16.55 -16.47
C SER A 172 14.23 15.25 -16.81
N ASP A 173 14.49 14.41 -15.80
CA ASP A 173 15.08 13.09 -15.95
C ASP A 173 14.05 11.97 -15.70
N ASP A 174 13.30 11.61 -16.76
CA ASP A 174 12.33 10.50 -16.66
C ASP A 174 12.97 9.12 -16.86
N ILE A 175 14.24 9.08 -17.28
CA ILE A 175 15.01 7.84 -17.41
C ILE A 175 15.86 7.73 -16.16
N THR A 176 15.83 6.57 -15.50
CA THR A 176 16.71 6.32 -14.35
C THR A 176 18.16 6.58 -14.75
N THR A 177 18.94 7.20 -13.86
CA THR A 177 20.36 7.50 -14.13
C THR A 177 21.12 6.25 -14.60
N MET A 178 20.75 5.09 -14.05
CA MET A 178 21.27 3.78 -14.44
C MET A 178 20.99 3.43 -15.92
N ASN A 179 19.74 3.58 -16.40
CA ASN A 179 19.40 3.29 -17.80
C ASN A 179 20.15 4.21 -18.77
N ARG A 180 20.35 5.49 -18.41
CA ARG A 180 21.15 6.42 -19.23
C ARG A 180 22.60 5.97 -19.36
N ILE A 181 23.20 5.51 -18.25
CA ILE A 181 24.58 5.00 -18.25
C ILE A 181 24.68 3.76 -19.14
N TYR A 182 23.68 2.86 -19.08
CA TYR A 182 23.64 1.70 -19.98
C TYR A 182 23.52 2.09 -21.46
N GLU A 183 22.58 2.98 -21.82
CA GLU A 183 22.43 3.42 -23.21
C GLU A 183 23.69 4.12 -23.73
N ASP A 184 24.31 5.00 -22.94
CA ASP A 184 25.55 5.68 -23.29
C ASP A 184 26.71 4.70 -23.48
N ALA A 185 26.85 3.69 -22.61
CA ALA A 185 27.87 2.66 -22.76
C ALA A 185 27.69 1.79 -24.01
N ILE A 186 26.45 1.57 -24.45
CA ILE A 186 26.14 0.81 -25.68
C ILE A 186 26.40 1.67 -26.92
N LEU A 187 25.94 2.92 -26.93
CA LEU A 187 26.00 3.79 -28.10
C LEU A 187 27.37 4.45 -28.29
N HIS A 188 28.05 4.78 -27.19
CA HIS A 188 29.30 5.54 -27.17
C HIS A 188 30.35 4.92 -26.22
N PRO A 189 30.93 3.75 -26.57
CA PRO A 189 31.97 3.13 -25.76
C PRO A 189 33.20 4.04 -25.60
N SER A 190 33.58 4.31 -24.36
CA SER A 190 34.72 5.16 -23.99
C SER A 190 35.20 4.84 -22.57
N ASP A 191 36.36 5.36 -22.17
CA ASP A 191 36.85 5.23 -20.80
C ASP A 191 35.89 5.86 -19.78
N ILE A 192 35.18 6.92 -20.17
CA ILE A 192 34.19 7.60 -19.32
C ILE A 192 32.95 6.71 -19.15
N SER A 193 32.42 6.13 -20.23
CA SER A 193 31.27 5.24 -20.13
C SER A 193 31.60 3.94 -19.39
N ALA A 194 32.82 3.42 -19.53
CA ALA A 194 33.32 2.31 -18.72
C ALA A 194 33.40 2.66 -17.21
N LYS A 195 33.86 3.86 -16.86
CA LYS A 195 33.87 4.34 -15.47
C LYS A 195 32.46 4.47 -14.89
N ASN A 196 31.52 5.01 -15.66
CA ASN A 196 30.12 5.14 -15.23
C ASN A 196 29.47 3.76 -15.02
N MET A 197 29.77 2.79 -15.89
CA MET A 197 29.32 1.40 -15.73
C MET A 197 29.91 0.73 -14.47
N CYS A 198 31.15 1.05 -14.12
CA CYS A 198 31.77 0.61 -12.87
C CYS A 198 31.02 1.16 -11.64
N GLU A 199 30.58 2.42 -11.68
CA GLU A 199 29.76 3.01 -10.61
C GLU A 199 28.41 2.30 -10.46
N VAL A 200 27.76 1.95 -11.59
CA VAL A 200 26.53 1.15 -11.59
C VAL A 200 26.78 -0.24 -10.98
N ALA A 201 27.88 -0.90 -11.35
CA ALA A 201 28.24 -2.19 -10.76
C ALA A 201 28.45 -2.10 -9.24
N ASN A 202 29.14 -1.05 -8.77
CA ASN A 202 29.31 -0.79 -7.33
C ASN A 202 27.97 -0.56 -6.62
N TYR A 203 27.07 0.22 -7.23
CA TYR A 203 25.71 0.42 -6.73
C TYR A 203 24.96 -0.92 -6.59
N CYS A 204 25.00 -1.77 -7.63
CA CYS A 204 24.35 -3.09 -7.59
C CYS A 204 24.93 -4.01 -6.50
N VAL A 205 26.24 -3.98 -6.29
CA VAL A 205 26.91 -4.73 -5.19
C VAL A 205 26.39 -4.26 -3.84
N ILE A 206 26.28 -2.93 -3.63
CA ILE A 206 25.75 -2.37 -2.40
C ILE A 206 24.30 -2.82 -2.20
N ASP A 207 23.43 -2.69 -3.20
CA ASP A 207 22.03 -3.10 -3.11
C ASP A 207 21.88 -4.58 -2.75
N ALA A 208 22.69 -5.46 -3.34
CA ALA A 208 22.70 -6.89 -3.00
C ALA A 208 23.18 -7.15 -1.56
N LEU A 209 24.22 -6.42 -1.12
CA LEU A 209 24.78 -6.56 0.22
C LEU A 209 23.83 -6.04 1.32
N ARG A 210 23.15 -4.90 1.09
CA ARG A 210 22.23 -4.32 2.08
C ARG A 210 21.09 -5.26 2.44
N CYS A 211 20.59 -6.06 1.49
CA CYS A 211 19.60 -7.10 1.79
C CYS A 211 20.12 -8.13 2.80
N GLN A 212 21.38 -8.55 2.67
CA GLN A 212 21.99 -9.53 3.58
C GLN A 212 22.24 -8.92 4.97
N GLU A 213 22.76 -7.69 5.02
CA GLU A 213 22.96 -6.98 6.28
C GLU A 213 21.64 -6.72 7.01
N LEU A 214 20.57 -6.41 6.27
CA LEU A 214 19.23 -6.24 6.83
C LEU A 214 18.74 -7.55 7.44
N MET A 215 18.93 -8.68 6.75
CA MET A 215 18.57 -10.01 7.25
C MET A 215 19.29 -10.35 8.56
N VAL A 216 20.59 -10.01 8.67
CA VAL A 216 21.37 -10.18 9.90
C VAL A 216 20.87 -9.23 11.00
N LYS A 217 20.65 -7.96 10.68
CA LYS A 217 20.22 -6.92 11.65
C LYS A 217 18.84 -7.20 12.23
N HIS A 218 17.93 -7.77 11.43
CA HIS A 218 16.61 -8.20 11.87
C HIS A 218 16.58 -9.62 12.44
N ASN A 219 17.73 -10.29 12.59
CA ASN A 219 17.83 -11.63 13.18
C ASN A 219 16.96 -12.71 12.50
N VAL A 220 16.62 -12.50 11.22
CA VAL A 220 15.53 -13.22 10.53
C VAL A 220 15.72 -14.74 10.60
N ILE A 221 16.93 -15.23 10.30
CA ILE A 221 17.22 -16.66 10.26
C ILE A 221 17.15 -17.31 11.65
N ASN A 222 17.62 -16.61 12.69
CA ASN A 222 17.59 -17.14 14.05
C ASN A 222 16.16 -17.19 14.59
N ASP A 223 15.34 -16.18 14.30
CA ASP A 223 13.92 -16.17 14.69
C ASP A 223 13.17 -17.34 14.04
N TYR A 224 13.37 -17.58 12.73
CA TYR A 224 12.78 -18.74 12.06
C TYR A 224 13.32 -20.07 12.57
N ARG A 225 14.60 -20.15 12.93
CA ARG A 225 15.18 -21.34 13.54
C ARG A 225 14.51 -21.66 14.88
N GLU A 226 14.25 -20.66 15.70
CA GLU A 226 13.56 -20.85 16.98
C GLU A 226 12.13 -21.33 16.78
N VAL A 227 11.38 -20.72 15.86
CA VAL A 227 10.02 -21.17 15.50
C VAL A 227 10.03 -22.60 14.95
N SER A 228 11.00 -22.95 14.11
CA SER A 228 11.19 -24.30 13.56
C SER A 228 11.42 -25.31 14.68
N SER A 229 12.26 -24.98 15.66
CA SER A 229 12.53 -25.83 16.83
C SER A 229 11.30 -26.01 17.72
N ILE A 230 10.58 -24.93 18.04
CA ILE A 230 9.40 -24.97 18.92
C ILE A 230 8.25 -25.73 18.28
N ALA A 231 8.01 -25.51 16.98
CA ALA A 231 6.88 -26.11 16.28
C ALA A 231 7.21 -27.48 15.64
N TYR A 232 8.43 -27.98 15.77
CA TYR A 232 8.91 -29.24 15.18
C TYR A 232 8.77 -29.31 13.64
N VAL A 233 8.92 -28.18 12.96
CA VAL A 233 8.82 -28.07 11.49
C VAL A 233 10.17 -27.76 10.87
N SER A 234 10.35 -27.96 9.56
CA SER A 234 11.59 -27.56 8.89
C SER A 234 11.75 -26.03 8.89
N LEU A 235 12.99 -25.54 8.74
CA LEU A 235 13.26 -24.11 8.60
C LEU A 235 12.49 -23.50 7.42
N SER A 236 12.43 -24.23 6.29
CA SER A 236 11.63 -23.84 5.12
C SER A 236 10.16 -23.67 5.48
N ASP A 237 9.60 -24.65 6.20
CA ASP A 237 8.18 -24.62 6.54
C ASP A 237 7.84 -23.56 7.60
N SER A 238 8.83 -23.22 8.45
CA SER A 238 8.71 -22.11 9.39
C SER A 238 8.48 -20.78 8.65
N HIS A 239 9.13 -20.60 7.50
CA HIS A 239 9.07 -19.39 6.68
C HIS A 239 7.86 -19.36 5.73
N TYR A 240 7.63 -20.43 4.97
CA TYR A 240 6.67 -20.41 3.86
C TYR A 240 5.21 -20.72 4.25
N PHE A 241 4.97 -21.47 5.32
CA PHE A 241 3.62 -21.89 5.70
C PHE A 241 3.04 -21.10 6.87
N ALA A 242 1.71 -21.02 6.92
CA ALA A 242 0.97 -20.27 7.92
C ALA A 242 1.11 -20.84 9.35
N GLY A 243 0.70 -20.04 10.34
CA GLY A 243 0.73 -20.41 11.77
C GLY A 243 -0.07 -21.67 12.12
N GLY A 244 -1.20 -21.92 11.43
CA GLY A 244 -2.06 -23.08 11.73
C GLY A 244 -1.33 -24.42 11.60
N MET A 245 -0.53 -24.60 10.55
CA MET A 245 0.26 -25.82 10.35
C MET A 245 1.27 -26.05 11.49
N LYS A 246 1.90 -24.99 11.99
CA LYS A 246 2.85 -25.05 13.12
C LYS A 246 2.14 -25.51 14.40
N VAL A 247 0.94 -24.97 14.65
CA VAL A 247 0.10 -25.37 15.80
C VAL A 247 -0.35 -26.82 15.67
N CYS A 248 -0.78 -27.26 14.49
CA CYS A 248 -1.17 -28.65 14.26
C CYS A 248 -0.03 -29.63 14.53
N ASN A 249 1.20 -29.30 14.09
CA ASN A 249 2.34 -30.17 14.31
C ASN A 249 2.71 -30.25 15.81
N LEU A 250 2.66 -29.12 16.53
CA LEU A 250 2.85 -29.08 17.97
C LEU A 250 1.78 -29.91 18.70
N LEU A 251 0.50 -29.78 18.31
CA LEU A 251 -0.58 -30.59 18.85
C LEU A 251 -0.37 -32.08 18.61
N GLY A 252 0.18 -32.46 17.45
CA GLY A 252 0.50 -33.85 17.15
C GLY A 252 1.59 -34.44 18.03
N VAL A 253 2.61 -33.65 18.37
CA VAL A 253 3.66 -34.06 19.31
C VAL A 253 3.06 -34.29 20.71
N GLU A 254 2.20 -33.37 21.18
CA GLU A 254 1.56 -33.50 22.49
C GLU A 254 0.51 -34.63 22.55
N ALA A 255 -0.22 -34.85 21.45
CA ALA A 255 -1.14 -35.97 21.35
C ALA A 255 -0.36 -37.30 21.45
N TRP A 256 0.78 -37.40 20.77
CA TRP A 256 1.64 -38.59 20.82
C TRP A 256 2.18 -38.85 22.24
N SER A 257 2.69 -37.84 22.94
CA SER A 257 3.16 -37.99 24.34
C SER A 257 2.04 -38.41 25.29
N SER A 258 0.81 -37.95 25.03
CA SER A 258 -0.38 -38.27 25.82
C SER A 258 -1.07 -39.59 25.41
N ASN A 259 -0.48 -40.38 24.50
CA ASN A 259 -1.08 -41.60 23.93
C ASN A 259 -2.48 -41.35 23.32
N MET A 260 -2.61 -40.22 22.65
CA MET A 260 -3.81 -39.76 21.95
C MET A 260 -3.57 -39.69 20.44
N LEU A 261 -4.63 -39.89 19.67
CA LEU A 261 -4.64 -39.65 18.23
C LEU A 261 -5.47 -38.38 17.96
N TYR A 262 -5.05 -37.60 16.97
CA TYR A 262 -5.78 -36.42 16.52
C TYR A 262 -6.02 -36.50 15.01
N SER A 263 -7.13 -35.93 14.55
CA SER A 263 -7.51 -35.93 13.14
C SER A 263 -7.05 -34.66 12.45
N MET A 264 -6.43 -34.82 11.28
CA MET A 264 -6.09 -33.73 10.35
C MET A 264 -7.13 -33.55 9.24
N ILE A 265 -8.23 -34.32 9.30
CA ILE A 265 -9.30 -34.26 8.32
C ILE A 265 -10.10 -32.98 8.56
N ALA A 266 -10.21 -32.14 7.53
CA ALA A 266 -11.04 -30.95 7.59
C ALA A 266 -12.52 -31.35 7.80
N SER A 267 -13.19 -30.70 8.74
CA SER A 267 -14.64 -30.89 8.92
C SER A 267 -15.39 -30.40 7.68
N GLU A 268 -16.20 -31.27 7.08
CA GLU A 268 -17.11 -30.90 5.99
C GLU A 268 -18.27 -30.01 6.49
N ASN A 269 -18.58 -30.12 7.79
CA ASN A 269 -19.56 -29.27 8.46
C ASN A 269 -18.89 -27.96 8.87
N THR A 270 -18.91 -26.99 7.96
CA THR A 270 -18.51 -25.61 8.27
C THR A 270 -19.74 -24.83 8.71
N GLU A 271 -19.79 -24.46 9.99
CA GLU A 271 -20.80 -23.51 10.46
C GLU A 271 -20.54 -22.14 9.82
N SER A 272 -21.51 -21.65 9.05
CA SER A 272 -21.41 -20.34 8.42
C SER A 272 -21.79 -19.25 9.43
N GLY A 273 -20.84 -18.46 9.88
CA GLY A 273 -21.09 -17.35 10.78
C GLY A 273 -19.83 -16.88 11.51
N LYS A 274 -19.89 -15.71 12.13
CA LYS A 274 -18.86 -15.25 13.07
C LYS A 274 -19.38 -15.44 14.49
N TYR A 275 -18.55 -15.97 15.38
CA TYR A 275 -18.83 -15.95 16.81
C TYR A 275 -18.66 -14.52 17.36
N PRO A 276 -19.38 -14.13 18.42
CA PRO A 276 -19.18 -12.85 19.07
C PRO A 276 -17.72 -12.64 19.48
N GLY A 277 -17.14 -11.52 19.08
CA GLY A 277 -15.75 -11.17 19.37
C GLY A 277 -15.56 -10.45 20.71
N ALA A 278 -14.46 -9.72 20.83
CA ALA A 278 -14.16 -8.92 22.01
C ALA A 278 -15.18 -7.80 22.23
N TYR A 279 -15.43 -7.48 23.50
CA TYR A 279 -16.21 -6.32 23.89
C TYR A 279 -15.32 -5.06 23.89
N VAL A 280 -15.82 -3.99 23.26
CA VAL A 280 -15.14 -2.69 23.22
C VAL A 280 -15.99 -1.67 23.97
N ILE A 281 -15.42 -1.07 25.01
CA ILE A 281 -16.08 -0.01 25.78
C ILE A 281 -16.22 1.23 24.90
N THR A 282 -17.39 1.88 24.96
CA THR A 282 -17.64 3.14 24.24
C THR A 282 -16.67 4.23 24.72
N ALA A 283 -15.84 4.73 23.81
CA ALA A 283 -14.86 5.75 24.13
C ALA A 283 -15.51 7.12 24.40
N ILE A 284 -15.04 7.82 25.44
CA ILE A 284 -15.35 9.23 25.67
C ILE A 284 -14.46 10.04 24.73
N LYS A 285 -15.06 10.69 23.73
CA LYS A 285 -14.35 11.45 22.71
C LYS A 285 -13.97 12.84 23.24
N GLY A 286 -12.74 13.28 22.98
CA GLY A 286 -12.26 14.61 23.34
C GLY A 286 -10.78 14.61 23.68
N LEU A 287 -10.23 15.81 23.89
CA LEU A 287 -8.86 16.00 24.36
C LEU A 287 -8.86 16.05 25.90
N GLU A 288 -8.19 15.08 26.55
CA GLU A 288 -8.05 15.02 28.00
C GLU A 288 -6.84 15.85 28.45
N ASN A 289 -7.10 17.06 28.95
CA ASN A 289 -6.08 18.03 29.38
C ASN A 289 -6.05 18.23 30.91
N LYS A 290 -6.93 17.57 31.67
CA LYS A 290 -7.09 17.84 33.11
C LYS A 290 -6.30 16.87 33.99
N ARG A 291 -6.06 15.65 33.51
CA ARG A 291 -5.33 14.62 34.28
C ARG A 291 -4.62 13.61 33.38
N PRO A 292 -3.51 13.01 33.84
CA PRO A 292 -2.88 11.89 33.15
C PRO A 292 -3.82 10.69 33.00
N VAL A 293 -3.74 10.00 31.86
CA VAL A 293 -4.46 8.74 31.60
C VAL A 293 -3.47 7.59 31.72
N THR A 294 -3.79 6.61 32.58
CA THR A 294 -2.96 5.40 32.75
C THR A 294 -3.57 4.24 31.97
N GLY A 295 -2.77 3.58 31.14
CA GLY A 295 -3.15 2.33 30.49
C GLY A 295 -2.85 1.14 31.38
N LEU A 296 -3.85 0.29 31.63
CA LEU A 296 -3.70 -1.00 32.29
C LEU A 296 -4.14 -2.09 31.32
N ASP A 297 -3.34 -3.14 31.19
CA ASP A 297 -3.60 -4.27 30.32
C ASP A 297 -3.35 -5.61 31.03
N PHE A 298 -3.90 -6.69 30.46
CA PHE A 298 -3.63 -8.05 30.89
C PHE A 298 -2.56 -8.67 29.98
N ALA A 299 -1.42 -9.06 30.55
CA ALA A 299 -0.40 -9.81 29.83
C ALA A 299 -0.95 -11.20 29.43
N SER A 300 -0.95 -11.52 28.14
CA SER A 300 -1.37 -12.83 27.62
C SER A 300 -2.77 -13.29 28.10
N LEU A 301 -3.78 -12.41 28.01
CA LEU A 301 -5.14 -12.66 28.50
C LEU A 301 -5.72 -14.01 28.06
N TYR A 302 -5.83 -14.29 26.75
CA TYR A 302 -6.47 -15.51 26.27
C TYR A 302 -5.72 -16.80 26.64
N PRO A 303 -4.39 -16.92 26.43
CA PRO A 303 -3.65 -18.07 26.93
C PRO A 303 -3.83 -18.28 28.44
N SER A 304 -3.82 -17.20 29.23
CA SER A 304 -4.01 -17.28 30.68
C SER A 304 -5.39 -17.82 31.05
N LEU A 305 -6.44 -17.39 30.35
CA LEU A 305 -7.80 -17.92 30.54
C LEU A 305 -7.90 -19.39 30.16
N ILE A 306 -7.31 -19.78 29.02
CA ILE A 306 -7.28 -21.17 28.56
C ILE A 306 -6.64 -22.08 29.62
N MET A 307 -5.49 -21.68 30.16
CA MET A 307 -4.80 -22.43 31.22
C MET A 307 -5.59 -22.43 32.54
N THR A 308 -6.08 -21.26 32.97
CA THR A 308 -6.79 -21.10 34.26
C THR A 308 -8.06 -21.94 34.33
N TYR A 309 -8.81 -21.98 33.22
CA TYR A 309 -10.07 -22.72 33.11
C TYR A 309 -9.91 -24.10 32.48
N ASN A 310 -8.67 -24.56 32.27
CA ASN A 310 -8.34 -25.86 31.70
C ASN A 310 -9.11 -26.16 30.39
N LEU A 311 -9.17 -25.17 29.51
CA LEU A 311 -9.89 -25.27 28.23
C LEU A 311 -9.03 -26.03 27.23
N SER A 312 -9.46 -27.22 26.85
CA SER A 312 -8.79 -28.03 25.83
C SER A 312 -9.80 -28.91 25.10
N PRO A 313 -9.59 -29.25 23.81
CA PRO A 313 -10.51 -30.09 23.04
C PRO A 313 -10.79 -31.45 23.70
N ASP A 314 -9.82 -32.04 24.39
CA ASP A 314 -9.96 -33.32 25.10
C ASP A 314 -10.76 -33.23 26.41
N LYS A 315 -11.06 -32.00 26.86
CA LYS A 315 -11.86 -31.73 28.06
C LYS A 315 -13.31 -31.35 27.75
N ILE A 316 -13.69 -31.32 26.47
CA ILE A 316 -15.04 -30.92 26.06
C ILE A 316 -16.05 -32.04 26.35
N ILE A 317 -17.15 -31.72 27.03
CA ILE A 317 -18.29 -32.62 27.21
C ILE A 317 -19.46 -32.06 26.42
N LEU A 318 -19.98 -32.83 25.46
CA LEU A 318 -21.03 -32.38 24.54
C LEU A 318 -22.44 -32.76 25.01
N SER A 319 -22.57 -33.74 25.92
CA SER A 319 -23.87 -34.21 26.39
C SER A 319 -24.08 -33.94 27.88
N ARG A 320 -25.31 -33.53 28.22
CA ARG A 320 -25.69 -33.25 29.62
C ARG A 320 -25.65 -34.50 30.48
N GLU A 321 -26.00 -35.65 29.91
CA GLU A 321 -25.98 -36.94 30.59
C GLU A 321 -24.54 -37.34 30.97
N GLU A 322 -23.60 -37.19 30.06
CA GLU A 322 -22.17 -37.42 30.33
C GLU A 322 -21.63 -36.44 31.37
N ALA A 323 -22.05 -35.18 31.33
CA ALA A 323 -21.68 -34.19 32.36
C ALA A 323 -22.19 -34.59 33.76
N ILE A 324 -23.44 -35.09 33.86
CA ILE A 324 -24.02 -35.59 35.11
C ILE A 324 -23.27 -36.83 35.59
N ASN A 325 -23.01 -37.80 34.71
CA ASN A 325 -22.28 -39.01 35.05
C ASN A 325 -20.84 -38.71 35.52
N VAL A 326 -20.16 -37.74 34.91
CA VAL A 326 -18.82 -37.29 35.34
C VAL A 326 -18.88 -36.60 36.70
N SER A 327 -19.88 -35.74 36.93
CA SER A 327 -20.12 -35.08 38.23
C SER A 327 -20.40 -36.10 39.34
N ASP A 328 -21.27 -37.07 39.07
CA ASP A 328 -21.67 -38.10 40.04
C ASP A 328 -20.54 -39.10 40.32
N SER A 329 -19.58 -39.26 39.40
CA SER A 329 -18.36 -40.05 39.60
C SER A 329 -17.32 -39.38 40.51
N GLY A 330 -17.60 -38.17 41.03
CA GLY A 330 -16.68 -37.40 41.86
C GLY A 330 -15.49 -36.79 41.09
N LYS A 331 -15.49 -36.90 39.76
CA LYS A 331 -14.49 -36.30 38.88
C LYS A 331 -14.88 -34.85 38.59
N PHE A 332 -14.37 -33.93 39.38
CA PHE A 332 -14.46 -32.51 39.08
C PHE A 332 -13.35 -32.11 38.09
N PHE A 333 -13.66 -31.25 37.12
CA PHE A 333 -12.66 -30.50 36.37
C PHE A 333 -11.97 -29.55 37.35
N THR A 334 -10.98 -30.06 38.06
CA THR A 334 -10.18 -29.28 39.01
C THR A 334 -9.05 -28.62 38.25
N ARG A 335 -8.72 -27.39 38.67
CA ARG A 335 -7.46 -26.70 38.35
C ARG A 335 -6.33 -27.72 38.47
N ALA A 336 -5.55 -27.92 37.41
CA ALA A 336 -4.31 -28.68 37.52
C ALA A 336 -3.49 -28.05 38.66
N SER A 337 -3.30 -28.82 39.73
CA SER A 337 -2.53 -28.43 40.91
C SER A 337 -1.13 -28.00 40.50
N ASP A 338 -0.57 -27.03 41.23
CA ASP A 338 0.75 -26.40 41.03
C ASP A 338 1.95 -27.35 41.25
N GLU A 339 1.90 -28.56 40.70
CA GLU A 339 3.00 -29.52 40.67
C GLU A 339 3.26 -29.95 39.23
N ILE A 340 3.85 -29.05 38.43
CA ILE A 340 4.93 -29.32 37.46
C ILE A 340 5.54 -27.95 37.13
N ARG A 341 6.48 -27.53 37.98
CA ARG A 341 7.59 -26.65 37.61
C ARG A 341 8.82 -27.15 38.34
N LYS A 342 9.61 -27.98 37.65
CA LYS A 342 11.06 -28.01 37.80
C LYS A 342 11.67 -27.50 36.51
#